data_AF-A0A243S2I9-F1
#
_entry.id   AF-A0A243S2I9-F1
#
_cell.length_a   1.000
_cell.length_b   1.000
_cell.length_c   1.000
_cell.angle_alpha   90.00
_cell.angle_beta   90.00
_cell.angle_gamma   90.00
#
_symmetry.space_group_name_H-M   'P 1'
#
loop_
_entity.id
_entity.type
_entity.pdbx_description
1 polymer ?
#
loop_
_entity_poly.entity_id
_entity_poly.type
_entity_poly.pdbx_seq_one_letter_code
_entity_poly.pdbx_strand_id
1 'polypeptide(L)'
;MSLVEKLLDAYPAETGMPPKLLGEAVDKLYECAGVCLTCADAAAAEQDPEKIVLSIKCVRLDNDCADLCTVAARILARQTGYDAPTTMAIIDATRTVLRASADAAEEFKGTPYFELSARACRETERLLGRLVEQMGSSEAGREYPTSPPSATTPAGASMSGGAQAPEQTDVSEERLREMSVEELREKAREKGLSGVHDMRKAELIDALSGKRGS
;
A
#
# COMPACT_ATOMS: atom_id res chain seq x y z
N MET A 1 -1.30 12.33 22.71
CA MET A 1 -0.77 12.91 21.47
C MET A 1 0.71 12.65 21.41
N SER A 2 1.13 11.73 20.55
CA SER A 2 2.55 11.39 20.38
C SER A 2 3.30 12.48 19.62
N LEU A 3 4.63 12.38 19.56
CA LEU A 3 5.42 13.28 18.72
C LEU A 3 5.17 13.04 17.23
N VAL A 4 4.89 11.80 16.83
CA VAL A 4 4.55 11.47 15.43
C VAL A 4 3.24 12.14 15.04
N GLU A 5 2.19 12.03 15.87
CA GLU A 5 0.91 12.71 15.67
C GLU A 5 1.10 14.23 15.53
N LYS A 6 1.87 14.86 16.43
CA LYS A 6 2.17 16.30 16.35
C LYS A 6 2.90 16.71 15.07
N LEU A 7 3.83 15.87 14.59
CA LEU A 7 4.55 16.11 13.34
C LEU A 7 3.63 15.96 12.11
N LEU A 8 2.67 15.03 12.17
CA LEU A 8 1.65 14.85 11.14
C LEU A 8 0.62 15.99 11.15
N ASP A 9 0.26 16.51 12.33
CA ASP A 9 -0.59 17.71 12.46
C ASP A 9 0.10 18.97 11.93
N ALA A 10 1.41 19.07 12.13
CA ALA A 10 2.23 20.18 11.62
C ALA A 10 2.72 19.96 10.18
N TYR A 11 2.27 18.91 9.51
CA TYR A 11 2.70 18.58 8.16
C TYR A 11 2.29 19.68 7.17
N PRO A 12 3.19 20.19 6.30
CA PRO A 12 2.93 21.40 5.52
C PRO A 12 1.95 21.21 4.35
N ALA A 13 1.44 20.00 4.13
CA ALA A 13 0.53 19.64 3.06
C ALA A 13 -0.58 18.70 3.60
N GLU A 14 -1.49 18.27 2.73
CA GLU A 14 -2.48 17.27 3.11
C GLU A 14 -1.84 15.89 3.30
N THR A 15 -2.37 15.15 4.27
CA THR A 15 -2.01 13.76 4.54
C THR A 15 -3.05 12.85 3.90
N GLY A 16 -2.65 11.63 3.51
CA GLY A 16 -3.56 10.65 2.90
C GLY A 16 -4.62 10.11 3.86
N MET A 17 -4.47 10.36 5.17
CA MET A 17 -5.32 9.86 6.25
C MET A 17 -5.32 10.83 7.43
N PRO A 18 -6.34 10.80 8.32
CA PRO A 18 -6.39 11.66 9.50
C PRO A 18 -5.09 11.56 10.34
N PRO A 19 -4.39 12.69 10.61
CA PRO A 19 -3.09 12.71 11.29
C PRO A 19 -3.06 11.93 12.61
N LYS A 20 -4.13 12.06 13.42
CA LYS A 20 -4.28 11.34 14.68
C LYS A 20 -4.26 9.81 14.49
N LEU A 21 -5.10 9.29 13.60
CA LEU A 21 -5.19 7.84 13.38
C LEU A 21 -3.89 7.30 12.78
N LEU A 22 -3.28 8.07 11.89
CA LEU A 22 -2.01 7.73 11.27
C LEU A 22 -0.86 7.70 12.31
N GLY A 23 -0.78 8.71 13.17
CA GLY A 23 0.21 8.78 14.25
C GLY A 23 0.07 7.62 15.23
N GLU A 24 -1.16 7.34 15.67
CA GLU A 24 -1.46 6.18 16.52
C GLU A 24 -1.02 4.87 15.87
N ALA A 25 -1.27 4.69 14.56
CA ALA A 25 -0.86 3.49 13.82
C ALA A 25 0.67 3.36 13.74
N VAL A 26 1.39 4.43 13.43
CA VAL A 26 2.86 4.43 13.34
C VAL A 26 3.50 4.08 14.68
N ASP A 27 3.04 4.70 15.78
CA ASP A 27 3.58 4.39 17.11
C ASP A 27 3.30 2.94 17.51
N LYS A 28 2.08 2.46 17.26
CA LYS A 28 1.70 1.10 17.63
C LYS A 28 2.45 0.05 16.84
N LEU A 29 2.76 0.31 15.57
CA LEU A 29 3.61 -0.56 14.74
C LEU A 29 5.03 -0.64 15.31
N TYR A 30 5.64 0.49 15.69
CA TYR A 30 6.97 0.47 16.32
C TYR A 30 6.97 -0.22 17.69
N GLU A 31 5.93 0.02 18.51
CA GLU A 31 5.73 -0.69 19.78
C GLU A 31 5.65 -2.20 19.55
N CYS A 32 4.81 -2.64 18.61
CA CYS A 32 4.63 -4.06 18.29
C CYS A 32 5.92 -4.68 17.77
N ALA A 33 6.68 -3.97 16.93
CA ALA A 33 7.98 -4.46 16.46
C ALA A 33 8.97 -4.69 17.61
N GLY A 34 9.06 -3.74 18.56
CA GLY A 34 9.90 -3.88 19.74
C GLY A 34 9.45 -5.04 20.64
N VAL A 35 8.14 -5.20 20.84
CA VAL A 35 7.58 -6.32 21.62
C VAL A 35 7.90 -7.67 20.99
N CYS A 36 7.73 -7.83 19.68
CA CYS A 36 7.99 -9.11 19.00
C CYS A 36 9.49 -9.47 19.03
N LEU A 37 10.40 -8.52 18.79
CA LEU A 37 11.83 -8.77 18.94
C LEU A 37 12.20 -9.19 20.37
N THR A 38 11.59 -8.54 21.36
CA THR A 38 11.84 -8.87 22.77
C THR A 38 11.26 -10.25 23.13
N CYS A 39 10.12 -10.62 22.56
CA CYS A 39 9.52 -11.94 22.73
C CYS A 39 10.39 -13.05 22.13
N ALA A 40 10.89 -12.84 20.90
CA ALA A 40 11.80 -13.76 20.24
C ALA A 40 13.09 -13.98 21.05
N ASP A 41 13.68 -12.90 21.60
CA ASP A 41 14.86 -12.99 22.48
C ASP A 41 14.54 -13.72 23.79
N ALA A 42 13.41 -13.42 24.44
CA ALA A 42 12.97 -14.09 25.65
C ALA A 42 12.76 -15.61 25.44
N ALA A 43 12.17 -15.99 24.31
CA ALA A 43 12.00 -17.39 23.93
C ALA A 43 13.37 -18.07 23.64
N ALA A 44 14.34 -17.35 23.07
CA ALA A 44 15.69 -17.86 22.85
C ALA A 44 16.46 -18.10 24.17
N ALA A 45 16.10 -17.39 25.24
CA ALA A 45 16.67 -17.57 26.57
C ALA A 45 16.03 -18.71 27.39
N GLU A 46 14.95 -19.33 26.89
CA GLU A 46 14.25 -20.43 27.56
C GLU A 46 15.19 -21.62 27.82
N GLN A 47 14.97 -22.33 28.93
CA GLN A 47 15.80 -23.47 29.34
C GLN A 47 15.04 -24.80 29.30
N ASP A 48 13.71 -24.75 29.19
CA ASP A 48 12.87 -25.93 28.98
C ASP A 48 13.01 -26.45 27.53
N PRO A 49 13.60 -27.65 27.31
CA PRO A 49 13.80 -28.19 25.97
C PRO A 49 12.51 -28.38 25.17
N GLU A 50 11.41 -28.72 25.83
CA GLU A 50 10.12 -28.92 25.15
C GLU A 50 9.57 -27.57 24.67
N LYS A 51 9.60 -26.55 25.53
CA LYS A 51 9.14 -25.21 25.15
C LYS A 51 10.01 -24.60 24.06
N ILE A 52 11.33 -24.82 24.07
CA ILE A 52 12.23 -24.37 23.01
C ILE A 52 11.78 -24.95 21.66
N VAL A 53 11.57 -26.27 21.58
CA VAL A 53 11.18 -26.94 20.32
C VAL A 53 9.81 -26.47 19.84
N LEU A 54 8.84 -26.37 20.76
CA LEU A 54 7.48 -25.95 20.41
C LEU A 54 7.41 -24.49 19.95
N SER A 55 8.25 -23.61 20.49
CA SER A 55 8.21 -22.17 20.22
C SER A 55 8.97 -21.71 18.97
N ILE A 56 9.71 -22.58 18.28
CA ILE A 56 10.49 -22.23 17.06
C ILE A 56 9.64 -21.46 16.03
N LYS A 57 8.39 -21.91 15.82
CA LYS A 57 7.48 -21.24 14.88
C LYS A 57 7.08 -19.85 15.37
N CYS A 58 6.81 -19.69 16.67
CA CYS A 58 6.49 -18.40 17.26
C CYS A 58 7.66 -17.43 17.12
N VAL A 59 8.88 -17.87 17.46
CA VAL A 59 10.10 -17.06 17.31
C VAL A 59 10.31 -16.58 15.87
N ARG A 60 10.07 -17.45 14.88
CA ARG A 60 10.16 -17.05 13.47
C ARG A 60 9.12 -15.98 13.14
N LEU A 61 7.87 -16.19 13.54
CA LEU A 61 6.78 -15.26 13.27
C LEU A 61 6.92 -13.93 14.01
N ASP A 62 7.52 -13.92 15.20
CA ASP A 62 7.87 -12.71 15.92
C ASP A 62 8.89 -11.86 15.15
N ASN A 63 9.92 -12.48 14.58
CA ASN A 63 10.90 -11.79 13.73
C ASN A 63 10.25 -11.25 12.44
N ASP A 64 9.47 -12.08 11.75
CA ASP A 64 8.74 -11.67 10.55
C ASP A 64 7.77 -10.50 10.86
N CYS A 65 7.11 -10.55 12.03
CA CYS A 65 6.20 -9.51 12.50
C CYS A 65 6.94 -8.21 12.82
N ALA A 66 8.09 -8.29 13.48
CA ALA A 66 8.91 -7.12 13.78
C ALA A 66 9.38 -6.39 12.51
N ASP A 67 9.83 -7.15 11.51
CA ASP A 67 10.30 -6.60 10.23
C ASP A 67 9.16 -5.91 9.48
N LEU A 68 8.02 -6.58 9.32
CA LEU A 68 6.87 -6.01 8.61
C LEU A 68 6.27 -4.81 9.35
N CYS A 69 6.17 -4.86 10.69
CA CYS A 69 5.73 -3.70 11.47
C CYS A 69 6.65 -2.50 11.29
N THR A 70 7.98 -2.72 11.29
CA THR A 70 8.97 -1.66 11.09
C THR A 70 8.87 -1.06 9.68
N VAL A 71 8.73 -1.90 8.65
CA VAL A 71 8.57 -1.44 7.26
C VAL A 71 7.26 -0.67 7.10
N ALA A 72 6.15 -1.19 7.63
CA ALA A 72 4.86 -0.54 7.60
C ALA A 72 4.90 0.84 8.27
N ALA A 73 5.48 0.94 9.47
CA ALA A 73 5.58 2.20 10.19
C ALA A 73 6.32 3.28 9.36
N ARG A 74 7.41 2.87 8.69
CA ARG A 74 8.19 3.76 7.81
C ARG A 74 7.41 4.20 6.57
N ILE A 75 6.60 3.32 5.98
CA ILE A 75 5.77 3.67 4.82
C ILE A 75 4.64 4.61 5.24
N LEU A 76 3.90 4.27 6.30
CA LEU A 76 2.79 5.08 6.81
C LEU A 76 3.24 6.49 7.25
N ALA A 77 4.46 6.63 7.78
CA ALA A 77 4.98 7.94 8.17
C ALA A 77 5.30 8.88 6.98
N ARG A 78 5.32 8.40 5.73
CA ARG A 78 5.65 9.21 4.55
C ARG A 78 4.40 9.66 3.81
N GLN A 79 4.11 10.96 3.89
CA GLN A 79 2.90 11.54 3.31
C GLN A 79 3.15 12.32 2.00
N THR A 80 4.41 12.65 1.69
CA THR A 80 4.76 13.24 0.38
C THR A 80 4.55 12.22 -0.72
N GLY A 81 3.75 12.55 -1.73
CA GLY A 81 3.49 11.64 -2.86
C GLY A 81 2.83 10.35 -2.41
N TYR A 82 1.93 10.44 -1.41
CA TYR A 82 1.18 9.30 -0.87
C TYR A 82 0.61 8.40 -1.98
N ASP A 83 0.94 7.12 -1.90
CA ASP A 83 0.47 6.06 -2.80
C ASP A 83 -0.42 5.08 -2.01
N ALA A 84 -1.73 5.21 -2.18
CA ALA A 84 -2.71 4.40 -1.45
C ALA A 84 -2.58 2.90 -1.74
N PRO A 85 -2.35 2.45 -2.99
CA PRO A 85 -2.15 1.03 -3.26
C PRO A 85 -0.92 0.41 -2.57
N THR A 86 0.23 1.08 -2.54
CA THR A 86 1.39 0.60 -1.76
C THR A 86 1.07 0.54 -0.27
N THR A 87 0.38 1.56 0.24
CA THR A 87 -0.05 1.61 1.64
C THR A 87 -0.97 0.44 1.99
N MET A 88 -1.96 0.14 1.13
CA MET A 88 -2.83 -1.02 1.30
C MET A 88 -2.05 -2.33 1.29
N ALA A 89 -1.16 -2.52 0.32
CA ALA A 89 -0.39 -3.75 0.18
C ALA A 89 0.47 -4.04 1.43
N ILE A 90 1.13 -3.01 1.99
CA ILE A 90 1.93 -3.22 3.19
C ILE A 90 1.05 -3.46 4.42
N ILE A 91 -0.12 -2.81 4.54
CA ILE A 91 -1.04 -3.06 5.65
C ILE A 91 -1.56 -4.49 5.61
N ASP A 92 -1.97 -5.00 4.46
CA ASP A 92 -2.50 -6.37 4.33
C ASP A 92 -1.43 -7.43 4.64
N ALA A 93 -0.20 -7.24 4.17
CA ALA A 93 0.92 -8.10 4.52
C ALA A 93 1.20 -8.07 6.03
N THR A 94 1.20 -6.87 6.63
CA THR A 94 1.46 -6.70 8.06
C THR A 94 0.36 -7.31 8.92
N ARG A 95 -0.91 -7.13 8.55
CA ARG A 95 -2.05 -7.77 9.24
C ARG A 95 -1.99 -9.30 9.17
N THR A 96 -1.52 -9.84 8.04
CA THR A 96 -1.34 -11.28 7.88
C THR A 96 -0.32 -11.83 8.88
N VAL A 97 0.84 -11.18 9.03
CA VAL A 97 1.86 -11.64 9.99
C VAL A 97 1.47 -11.37 11.44
N LEU A 98 0.82 -10.25 11.73
CA LEU A 98 0.32 -9.93 13.07
C LEU A 98 -0.64 -11.01 13.57
N ARG A 99 -1.57 -11.47 12.71
CA ARG A 99 -2.49 -12.55 13.03
C ARG A 99 -1.74 -13.85 13.28
N ALA A 100 -0.84 -14.23 12.37
CA ALA A 100 -0.08 -15.47 12.49
C ALA A 100 0.80 -15.51 13.75
N SER A 101 1.46 -14.40 14.08
CA SER A 101 2.28 -14.29 15.29
C SER A 101 1.43 -14.36 16.55
N ALA A 102 0.31 -13.62 16.59
CA ALA A 102 -0.62 -13.68 17.72
C ALA A 102 -1.17 -15.09 17.94
N ASP A 103 -1.63 -15.76 16.88
CA ASP A 103 -2.15 -17.14 16.94
C ASP A 103 -1.08 -18.09 17.50
N ALA A 104 0.18 -17.96 17.07
CA ALA A 104 1.27 -18.81 17.54
C ALA A 104 1.64 -18.56 19.01
N ALA A 105 1.64 -17.30 19.45
CA ALA A 105 1.94 -16.93 20.82
C ALA A 105 0.83 -17.36 21.81
N GLU A 106 -0.44 -17.34 21.38
CA GLU A 106 -1.60 -17.74 22.19
C GLU A 106 -1.61 -19.24 22.58
N GLU A 107 -0.83 -20.07 21.90
CA GLU A 107 -0.61 -21.48 22.25
C GLU A 107 0.15 -21.64 23.59
N PHE A 108 0.93 -20.64 24.01
CA PHE A 108 1.81 -20.71 25.19
C PHE A 108 1.22 -20.04 26.43
N LYS A 109 0.02 -20.48 26.84
CA LYS A 109 -0.71 -19.92 27.99
C LYS A 109 0.12 -19.95 29.27
N GLY A 110 0.05 -18.89 30.06
CA GLY A 110 0.79 -18.76 31.32
C GLY A 110 2.27 -18.39 31.15
N THR A 111 2.72 -18.09 29.92
CA THR A 111 4.06 -17.58 29.64
C THR A 111 3.99 -16.07 29.35
N PRO A 112 4.43 -15.19 30.27
CA PRO A 112 4.13 -13.76 30.21
C PRO A 112 4.58 -13.04 28.93
N TYR A 113 5.75 -13.40 28.38
CA TYR A 113 6.27 -12.74 27.17
C TYR A 113 5.45 -13.10 25.92
N PHE A 114 4.95 -14.34 25.81
CA PHE A 114 4.03 -14.74 24.74
C PHE A 114 2.68 -14.04 24.88
N GLU A 115 2.13 -13.92 26.09
CA GLU A 115 0.86 -13.21 26.31
C GLU A 115 0.95 -11.72 25.95
N LEU A 116 2.07 -11.08 26.27
CA LEU A 116 2.33 -9.68 25.90
C LEU A 116 2.47 -9.50 24.38
N SER A 117 3.21 -10.39 23.71
CA SER A 117 3.38 -10.34 22.25
C SER A 117 2.07 -10.56 21.51
N ALA A 118 1.28 -11.56 21.92
CA ALA A 118 -0.04 -11.83 21.37
C ALA A 118 -0.95 -10.59 21.49
N ARG A 119 -1.00 -9.99 22.68
CA ARG A 119 -1.79 -8.78 22.91
C ARG A 119 -1.36 -7.63 22.00
N ALA A 120 -0.06 -7.36 21.92
CA ALA A 120 0.47 -6.28 21.07
C ALA A 120 0.11 -6.52 19.59
N CYS A 121 0.26 -7.76 19.11
CA CYS A 121 -0.09 -8.13 17.74
C CYS A 121 -1.60 -7.92 17.46
N ARG A 122 -2.49 -8.38 18.34
CA ARG A 122 -3.94 -8.21 18.19
C ARG A 122 -4.39 -6.75 18.21
N GLU A 123 -3.83 -5.95 19.12
CA GLU A 123 -4.15 -4.52 19.19
C GLU A 123 -3.71 -3.79 17.92
N THR A 124 -2.53 -4.12 17.41
CA THR A 124 -1.98 -3.53 16.17
C THR A 124 -2.81 -3.96 14.95
N GLU A 125 -3.17 -5.25 14.84
CA GLU A 125 -4.00 -5.76 13.74
C GLU A 125 -5.35 -5.03 13.66
N ARG A 126 -6.00 -4.82 14.82
CA ARG A 126 -7.27 -4.09 14.91
C ARG A 126 -7.12 -2.63 14.49
N LEU A 127 -6.05 -1.97 14.91
CA LEU A 127 -5.78 -0.58 14.55
C LEU A 127 -5.54 -0.42 13.04
N LEU A 128 -4.76 -1.33 12.43
CA LEU A 128 -4.59 -1.38 10.98
C LEU A 128 -5.90 -1.67 10.26
N GLY A 129 -6.77 -2.52 10.82
CA GLY A 129 -8.11 -2.75 10.30
C GLY A 129 -8.95 -1.46 10.23
N ARG A 130 -8.96 -0.66 11.30
CA ARG A 130 -9.64 0.65 11.30
C ARG A 130 -9.07 1.60 10.26
N LEU A 131 -7.75 1.57 10.06
CA LEU A 131 -7.08 2.41 9.08
C LEU A 131 -7.48 2.04 7.64
N VAL A 132 -7.60 0.74 7.33
CA VAL A 132 -8.14 0.27 6.04
C VAL A 132 -9.60 0.68 5.83
N GLU A 133 -10.45 0.62 6.86
CA GLU A 133 -11.85 1.05 6.77
C GLU A 133 -11.97 2.55 6.39
N GLN A 134 -11.06 3.38 6.91
CA GLN A 134 -10.98 4.79 6.53
C GLN A 134 -10.51 4.97 5.08
N MET A 135 -9.56 4.16 4.61
CA MET A 135 -9.07 4.21 3.23
C MET A 135 -10.13 3.72 2.22
N GLY A 136 -10.83 2.63 2.53
CA GLY A 136 -11.85 2.02 1.66
C GLY A 136 -13.12 2.88 1.49
N SER A 137 -13.34 3.82 2.41
CA SER A 137 -14.40 4.82 2.28
C SER A 137 -14.09 5.89 1.21
N SER A 138 -12.85 5.94 0.69
CA SER A 138 -12.38 6.92 -0.29
C SER A 138 -12.09 6.36 -1.70
N GLU A 139 -11.86 5.05 -1.88
CA GLU A 139 -11.32 4.51 -3.14
C GLU A 139 -11.99 3.20 -3.62
N ALA A 140 -13.30 3.22 -3.89
CA ALA A 140 -13.92 2.11 -4.60
C ALA A 140 -13.54 2.13 -6.10
N GLY A 141 -12.52 1.33 -6.48
CA GLY A 141 -12.42 0.70 -7.81
C GLY A 141 -11.47 1.32 -8.84
N ARG A 142 -10.16 1.44 -8.56
CA ARG A 142 -9.18 1.87 -9.58
C ARG A 142 -7.99 0.91 -9.71
N GLU A 143 -7.67 0.55 -10.96
CA GLU A 143 -6.41 -0.13 -11.31
C GLU A 143 -5.20 0.69 -10.85
N TYR A 144 -4.13 0.00 -10.44
CA TYR A 144 -2.88 0.63 -10.00
C TYR A 144 -2.32 1.48 -11.14
N PRO A 145 -2.19 2.81 -10.98
CA PRO A 145 -1.63 3.65 -12.04
C PRO A 145 -0.15 3.29 -12.23
N THR A 146 0.18 2.68 -13.37
CA THR A 146 1.57 2.30 -13.71
C THR A 146 2.43 3.47 -14.18
N SER A 147 1.83 4.65 -14.33
CA SER A 147 2.52 5.88 -14.72
C SER A 147 2.87 6.70 -13.47
N PRO A 148 4.12 7.20 -13.34
CA PRO A 148 4.51 8.02 -12.21
C PRO A 148 3.65 9.30 -12.14
N PRO A 149 3.28 9.78 -10.95
CA PRO A 149 2.62 11.07 -10.81
C PRO A 149 3.53 12.15 -11.39
N SER A 150 2.99 12.96 -12.30
CA SER A 150 3.75 14.04 -12.95
C SER A 150 4.35 14.96 -11.88
N ALA A 151 5.68 15.02 -11.81
CA ALA A 151 6.45 15.71 -10.78
C ALA A 151 6.39 17.25 -10.87
N THR A 152 5.31 17.82 -11.41
CA THR A 152 5.21 19.25 -11.71
C THR A 152 3.95 19.86 -11.11
N THR A 153 3.83 19.84 -9.79
CA THR A 153 3.20 20.95 -9.08
C THR A 153 3.80 21.06 -7.67
N PRO A 154 4.60 22.10 -7.38
CA PRO A 154 4.96 22.39 -6.00
C PRO A 154 3.69 22.73 -5.23
N ALA A 155 3.50 22.11 -4.07
CA ALA A 155 2.48 22.54 -3.12
C ALA A 155 2.75 24.02 -2.75
N GLY A 156 1.88 24.93 -3.19
CA GLY A 156 1.88 26.34 -2.72
C GLY A 156 2.04 27.45 -3.75
N ALA A 157 1.84 27.24 -5.06
CA ALA A 157 1.83 28.35 -6.03
C ALA A 157 0.40 28.78 -6.38
N SER A 158 -0.12 29.82 -5.73
CA SER A 158 -1.25 30.57 -6.26
C SER A 158 -0.76 31.33 -7.51
N MET A 159 -1.17 30.88 -8.70
CA MET A 159 -0.99 31.69 -9.91
C MET A 159 -2.29 31.64 -10.72
N SER A 160 -3.01 32.75 -10.67
CA SER A 160 -3.97 33.16 -11.69
C SER A 160 -3.28 33.16 -13.05
N GLY A 161 -3.62 32.20 -13.90
CA GLY A 161 -3.14 32.13 -15.27
C GLY A 161 -4.02 31.17 -16.04
N GLY A 162 -4.86 31.70 -16.92
CA GLY A 162 -5.68 30.90 -17.82
C GLY A 162 -4.79 29.99 -18.65
N ALA A 163 -4.86 28.68 -18.39
CA ALA A 163 -4.24 27.66 -19.21
C ALA A 163 -5.36 26.91 -19.92
N GLN A 164 -5.34 27.01 -21.26
CA GLN A 164 -6.18 26.21 -22.14
C GLN A 164 -5.99 24.73 -21.82
N ALA A 165 -7.10 24.01 -21.71
CA ALA A 165 -7.12 22.57 -21.57
C ALA A 165 -6.30 21.93 -22.72
N PRO A 166 -5.58 20.83 -22.46
CA PRO A 166 -4.90 20.12 -23.53
C PRO A 166 -5.98 19.56 -24.46
N GLU A 167 -5.93 19.93 -25.74
CA GLU A 167 -6.70 19.29 -26.80
C GLU A 167 -6.36 17.79 -26.77
N GLN A 168 -7.28 16.98 -26.25
CA GLN A 168 -7.35 15.58 -26.62
C GLN A 168 -7.53 15.58 -28.13
N THR A 169 -6.48 15.17 -28.84
CA THR A 169 -6.56 14.93 -30.28
C THR A 169 -7.41 13.67 -30.46
N ASP A 170 -8.72 13.86 -30.47
CA ASP A 170 -9.66 12.87 -30.95
C ASP A 170 -9.35 12.67 -32.44
N VAL A 171 -8.66 11.57 -32.74
CA VAL A 171 -8.30 11.26 -34.11
C VAL A 171 -9.56 10.67 -34.74
N SER A 172 -10.24 11.49 -35.54
CA SER A 172 -11.46 11.10 -36.24
C SER A 172 -11.29 9.75 -36.97
N GLU A 173 -12.30 8.89 -36.85
CA GLU A 173 -12.32 7.51 -37.38
C GLU A 173 -11.97 7.43 -38.87
N GLU A 174 -12.34 8.45 -39.64
CA GLU A 174 -12.01 8.58 -41.08
C GLU A 174 -10.50 8.65 -41.30
N ARG A 175 -9.77 9.38 -40.45
CA ARG A 175 -8.31 9.52 -40.54
C ARG A 175 -7.59 8.22 -40.20
N LEU A 176 -8.14 7.41 -39.31
CA LEU A 176 -7.59 6.09 -38.97
C LEU A 176 -7.75 5.08 -40.11
N ARG A 177 -8.79 5.21 -40.95
CA ARG A 177 -9.02 4.31 -42.09
C ARG A 177 -8.01 4.52 -43.22
N GLU A 178 -7.50 5.74 -43.36
CA GLU A 178 -6.49 6.12 -44.36
C GLU A 178 -5.07 5.69 -43.98
N MET A 179 -4.77 5.53 -42.69
CA MET A 179 -3.45 5.14 -42.19
C MET A 179 -3.08 3.69 -42.56
N SER A 180 -1.79 3.42 -42.66
CA SER A 180 -1.25 2.07 -42.84
C SER A 180 -1.39 1.22 -41.57
N VAL A 181 -1.28 -0.11 -41.71
CA VAL A 181 -1.37 -1.04 -40.57
C VAL A 181 -0.23 -0.81 -39.57
N GLU A 182 0.97 -0.43 -40.04
CA GLU A 182 2.13 -0.18 -39.20
C GLU A 182 1.95 1.09 -38.35
N GLU A 183 1.47 2.18 -38.95
CA GLU A 183 1.17 3.43 -38.25
C GLU A 183 0.04 3.24 -37.22
N LEU A 184 -0.98 2.44 -37.55
CA LEU A 184 -2.05 2.11 -36.61
C LEU A 184 -1.53 1.31 -35.42
N ARG A 185 -0.59 0.37 -35.62
CA ARG A 185 0.03 -0.39 -34.52
C ARG A 185 0.89 0.50 -33.64
N GLU A 186 1.64 1.42 -34.22
CA GLU A 186 2.45 2.38 -33.47
C GLU A 186 1.57 3.26 -32.59
N LYS A 187 0.51 3.83 -33.17
CA LYS A 187 -0.47 4.64 -32.45
C LYS A 187 -1.21 3.86 -31.36
N ALA A 188 -1.46 2.58 -31.58
CA ALA A 188 -2.07 1.71 -30.58
C ALA A 188 -1.11 1.45 -29.40
N ARG A 189 0.20 1.29 -29.66
CA ARG A 189 1.23 1.20 -28.61
C ARG A 189 1.36 2.51 -27.83
N GLU A 190 1.32 3.66 -28.50
CA GLU A 190 1.34 4.98 -27.84
C GLU A 190 0.14 5.16 -26.89
N LYS A 191 -1.03 4.61 -27.25
CA LYS A 191 -2.23 4.57 -26.38
C LYS A 191 -2.21 3.45 -25.34
N GLY A 192 -1.13 2.66 -25.25
CA GLY A 192 -0.98 1.60 -24.25
C GLY A 192 -1.74 0.30 -24.54
N LEU A 193 -2.20 0.08 -25.78
CA LEU A 193 -2.88 -1.16 -26.17
C LEU A 193 -1.85 -2.30 -26.31
N SER A 194 -2.07 -3.41 -25.58
CA SER A 194 -1.26 -4.63 -25.68
C SER A 194 -1.83 -5.60 -26.72
N GLY A 195 -1.00 -6.50 -27.26
CA GLY A 195 -1.44 -7.52 -28.23
C GLY A 195 -1.67 -7.03 -29.67
N VAL A 196 -1.24 -5.82 -30.02
CA VAL A 196 -1.52 -5.17 -31.32
C VAL A 196 -0.81 -5.79 -32.53
N HIS A 197 0.14 -6.70 -32.31
CA HIS A 197 0.97 -7.30 -33.36
C HIS A 197 0.17 -8.23 -34.29
N ASP A 198 -0.85 -8.91 -33.77
CA ASP A 198 -1.65 -9.87 -34.53
C ASP A 198 -3.00 -9.28 -35.00
N MET A 199 -3.31 -8.05 -34.60
CA MET A 199 -4.57 -7.40 -34.93
C MET A 199 -4.65 -7.03 -36.41
N ARG A 200 -5.86 -7.20 -36.97
CA ARG A 200 -6.20 -6.75 -38.32
C ARG A 200 -6.45 -5.24 -38.32
N LYS A 201 -6.32 -4.61 -39.50
CA LYS A 201 -6.53 -3.15 -39.68
C LYS A 201 -7.83 -2.65 -39.06
N ALA A 202 -8.93 -3.38 -39.27
CA ALA A 202 -10.25 -3.02 -38.73
C ALA A 202 -10.29 -3.04 -37.19
N GLU A 203 -9.65 -4.03 -36.56
CA GLU A 203 -9.59 -4.17 -35.09
C GLU A 203 -8.74 -3.06 -34.46
N LEU A 204 -7.66 -2.65 -35.13
CA LEU A 204 -6.83 -1.52 -34.70
C LEU A 204 -7.60 -0.19 -34.76
N ILE A 205 -8.40 0.03 -35.81
CA ILE A 205 -9.21 1.24 -35.96
C ILE A 205 -10.29 1.29 -34.87
N ASP A 206 -10.97 0.17 -34.63
CA ASP A 206 -12.01 0.05 -33.60
C ASP A 206 -11.45 0.35 -32.20
N ALA A 207 -10.33 -0.29 -31.85
CA ALA A 207 -9.62 -0.07 -30.59
C ALA A 207 -9.12 1.38 -30.42
N LEU A 208 -8.65 2.02 -31.50
CA LEU A 208 -8.16 3.40 -31.47
C LEU A 208 -9.28 4.45 -31.41
N SER A 209 -10.45 4.13 -31.97
CA SER A 209 -11.66 4.97 -31.99
C SER A 209 -12.53 4.83 -30.73
N GLY A 210 -12.21 3.90 -29.83
CA GLY A 210 -12.92 3.72 -28.56
C GLY A 210 -14.30 3.07 -28.69
N LYS A 211 -14.68 2.57 -29.88
CA LYS A 211 -15.86 1.72 -30.06
C LYS A 211 -15.54 0.33 -29.49
N ARG A 212 -15.89 0.08 -28.22
CA ARG A 212 -16.06 -1.31 -27.77
C ARG A 212 -17.38 -1.79 -28.37
N GLY A 213 -17.32 -2.88 -29.15
CA GLY A 213 -18.49 -3.52 -29.74
C GLY A 213 -19.63 -3.71 -28.74
N SER A 214 -20.83 -3.32 -29.18
CA SER A 214 -22.11 -3.69 -28.57
C SER A 214 -22.35 -5.19 -28.60
#